data_AF-A0A496R320-F1
#
_entry.id   AF-A0A496R320-F1
#
_cell.length_a   1.000
_cell.length_b   1.000
_cell.length_c   1.000
_cell.angle_alpha   90.00
_cell.angle_beta   90.00
_cell.angle_gamma   90.00
#
_symmetry.space_group_name_H-M   'P 1'
#
loop_
_entity.id
_entity.type
_entity.pdbx_description
1 polymer ?
#
loop_
_entity_poly.entity_id
_entity_poly.type
_entity_poly.pdbx_seq_one_letter_code
_entity_poly.pdbx_strand_id
1 'polypeptide(L)'
;MTEENTNFRGNPHHLTILIEAVRKGDISLWNSFIRKNGSSFRARLAGSDLSGLSMPEIRLDRADLTDANLSGTTLTRANLSNARLRGCNLSGADLSGSRMNHSDFTNADLRKANLSNVRARGALLTGTNLSEAIMDGADLTNASMKGAAVTGLSRSGTRMKVRVKVKSNSEKSGEPLREYKPWVKALKEETERKELRKNMEEQKAEEAKARLDRKLGRQKPLFNRVK
;
A
#
# COMPACT_ATOMS: atom_id res chain seq x y z
N MET A 1 -3.37 -14.52 -34.83
CA MET A 1 -4.18 -14.80 -33.63
C MET A 1 -3.28 -14.56 -32.43
N THR A 2 -3.30 -13.36 -31.87
CA THR A 2 -2.51 -13.02 -30.68
C THR A 2 -3.24 -13.56 -29.47
N GLU A 3 -2.59 -14.44 -28.72
CA GLU A 3 -3.02 -14.83 -27.38
C GLU A 3 -3.08 -13.56 -26.52
N GLU A 4 -4.27 -12.97 -26.38
CA GLU A 4 -4.52 -11.99 -25.33
C GLU A 4 -4.32 -12.72 -24.01
N ASN A 5 -3.22 -12.42 -23.34
CA ASN A 5 -2.89 -12.90 -22.02
C ASN A 5 -3.85 -12.25 -21.01
N THR A 6 -5.13 -12.62 -21.07
CA THR A 6 -6.14 -12.11 -20.15
C THR A 6 -5.89 -12.79 -18.81
N ASN A 7 -5.35 -12.04 -17.83
CA ASN A 7 -5.26 -12.45 -16.41
C ASN A 7 -6.64 -12.71 -15.75
N PHE A 8 -7.71 -12.80 -16.55
CA PHE A 8 -9.06 -13.04 -16.09
C PHE A 8 -9.21 -14.46 -15.54
N ARG A 9 -9.64 -14.53 -14.28
CA ARG A 9 -9.87 -15.78 -13.54
C ARG A 9 -11.28 -15.82 -12.90
N GLY A 10 -12.16 -14.94 -13.38
CA GLY A 10 -13.53 -14.80 -12.91
C GLY A 10 -14.50 -15.84 -13.50
N ASN A 11 -15.80 -15.51 -13.46
CA ASN A 11 -16.83 -16.26 -14.19
C ASN A 11 -17.10 -15.54 -15.51
N PRO A 12 -16.84 -16.15 -16.68
CA PRO A 12 -17.13 -15.53 -17.97
C PRO A 12 -18.59 -15.09 -18.09
N HIS A 13 -19.55 -15.90 -17.60
CA HIS A 13 -20.97 -15.58 -17.68
C HIS A 13 -21.33 -14.31 -16.90
N HIS A 14 -20.73 -14.11 -15.72
CA HIS A 14 -20.96 -12.88 -14.95
C HIS A 14 -20.38 -11.67 -15.67
N LEU A 15 -19.17 -11.80 -16.21
CA LEU A 15 -18.55 -10.72 -16.98
C LEU A 15 -19.40 -10.35 -18.21
N THR A 16 -19.90 -11.34 -18.95
CA THR A 16 -20.78 -11.11 -20.10
C THR A 16 -22.03 -10.33 -19.71
N ILE A 17 -22.70 -10.68 -18.61
CA ILE A 17 -23.91 -9.96 -18.16
C ILE A 17 -23.59 -8.52 -17.78
N LEU A 18 -22.46 -8.30 -17.08
CA LEU A 18 -22.03 -6.95 -16.70
C LEU A 18 -21.73 -6.10 -17.94
N ILE A 19 -20.92 -6.62 -18.86
CA ILE A 19 -20.56 -5.92 -20.09
C ILE A 19 -21.81 -5.62 -20.93
N GLU A 20 -22.74 -6.57 -21.02
CA GLU A 20 -24.00 -6.37 -21.73
C GLU A 20 -24.87 -5.30 -21.08
N ALA A 21 -24.92 -5.25 -19.75
CA ALA A 21 -25.63 -4.19 -19.03
C ALA A 21 -25.05 -2.80 -19.33
N VAL A 22 -23.71 -2.68 -19.34
CA VAL A 22 -23.03 -1.42 -19.66
C VAL A 22 -23.21 -1.04 -21.13
N ARG A 23 -23.05 -2.00 -22.06
CA ARG A 23 -23.23 -1.79 -23.50
C ARG A 23 -24.62 -1.28 -23.85
N LYS A 24 -25.65 -1.76 -23.12
CA LYS A 24 -27.03 -1.30 -23.26
C LYS A 24 -27.34 0.00 -22.52
N GLY A 25 -26.42 0.51 -21.70
CA GLY A 25 -26.68 1.65 -20.81
C GLY A 25 -27.69 1.35 -19.71
N ASP A 26 -27.92 0.07 -19.39
CA ASP A 26 -28.93 -0.38 -18.44
C ASP A 26 -28.29 -1.21 -17.32
N ILE A 27 -27.74 -0.50 -16.32
CA ILE A 27 -27.18 -1.09 -15.09
C ILE A 27 -28.24 -1.87 -14.29
N SER A 28 -29.54 -1.63 -14.53
CA SER A 28 -30.60 -2.36 -13.85
C SER A 28 -30.59 -3.85 -14.20
N LEU A 29 -30.10 -4.23 -15.40
CA LEU A 29 -29.91 -5.62 -15.82
C LEU A 29 -28.95 -6.36 -14.88
N TRP A 30 -27.77 -5.78 -14.64
CA TRP A 30 -26.81 -6.34 -13.70
C TRP A 30 -27.38 -6.35 -12.27
N ASN A 31 -27.96 -5.24 -11.83
CA ASN A 31 -28.51 -5.15 -10.48
C ASN A 31 -29.65 -6.16 -10.23
N SER A 32 -30.44 -6.47 -11.27
CA SER A 32 -31.48 -7.52 -11.25
C SER A 32 -30.87 -8.91 -11.20
N PHE A 33 -29.84 -9.17 -12.00
CA PHE A 33 -29.08 -10.43 -11.95
C PHE A 33 -28.53 -10.70 -10.54
N ILE A 34 -27.90 -9.71 -9.89
CA ILE A 34 -27.42 -9.84 -8.51
C ILE A 34 -28.56 -10.13 -7.54
N ARG A 35 -29.68 -9.40 -7.64
CA ARG A 35 -30.85 -9.59 -6.76
C ARG A 35 -31.45 -10.99 -6.88
N LYS A 36 -31.57 -11.52 -8.11
CA LYS A 36 -32.14 -12.85 -8.37
C LYS A 36 -31.30 -14.00 -7.80
N ASN A 37 -29.98 -13.82 -7.71
CA ASN A 37 -29.09 -14.82 -7.12
C ASN A 37 -29.02 -14.76 -5.58
N GLY A 38 -29.67 -13.77 -4.96
CA GLY A 38 -29.81 -13.68 -3.52
C GLY A 38 -28.61 -13.10 -2.77
N SER A 39 -28.74 -13.00 -1.44
CA SER A 39 -27.81 -12.27 -0.58
C SER A 39 -26.47 -12.99 -0.34
N SER A 40 -26.36 -14.29 -0.63
CA SER A 40 -25.10 -15.04 -0.52
C SER A 40 -24.26 -14.98 -1.81
N PHE A 41 -24.83 -14.50 -2.91
CA PHE A 41 -24.18 -14.46 -4.21
C PHE A 41 -22.92 -13.58 -4.19
N ARG A 42 -21.92 -14.02 -4.96
CA ARG A 42 -20.64 -13.31 -5.15
C ARG A 42 -20.31 -13.30 -6.64
N ALA A 43 -20.34 -12.12 -7.24
CA ALA A 43 -19.89 -11.96 -8.62
C ALA A 43 -18.37 -12.20 -8.71
N ARG A 44 -17.95 -13.25 -9.43
CA ARG A 44 -16.54 -13.50 -9.75
C ARG A 44 -16.10 -12.71 -10.99
N LEU A 45 -15.33 -11.65 -10.78
CA LEU A 45 -14.82 -10.72 -11.81
C LEU A 45 -13.30 -10.48 -11.67
N ALA A 46 -12.59 -11.38 -10.98
CA ALA A 46 -11.17 -11.23 -10.72
C ALA A 46 -10.34 -11.23 -12.03
N GLY A 47 -9.40 -10.30 -12.13
CA GLY A 47 -8.56 -10.08 -13.32
C GLY A 47 -9.32 -9.57 -14.56
N SER A 48 -10.56 -9.11 -14.42
CA SER A 48 -11.30 -8.52 -15.55
C SER A 48 -10.75 -7.15 -15.92
N ASP A 49 -10.81 -6.82 -17.21
CA ASP A 49 -10.65 -5.45 -17.67
C ASP A 49 -12.02 -4.79 -17.79
N LEU A 50 -12.24 -3.80 -16.94
CA LEU A 50 -13.45 -2.99 -16.85
C LEU A 50 -13.11 -1.50 -16.95
N SER A 51 -11.89 -1.17 -17.42
CA SER A 51 -11.40 0.20 -17.45
C SER A 51 -12.27 1.13 -18.30
N GLY A 52 -12.42 2.37 -17.85
CA GLY A 52 -13.21 3.42 -18.51
C GLY A 52 -14.73 3.20 -18.53
N LEU A 53 -15.24 2.07 -18.05
CA LEU A 53 -16.68 1.79 -18.08
C LEU A 53 -17.46 2.70 -17.13
N SER A 54 -18.63 3.13 -17.58
CA SER A 54 -19.59 3.87 -16.76
C SER A 54 -20.62 2.92 -16.15
N MET A 55 -20.59 2.83 -14.82
CA MET A 55 -21.39 1.90 -14.00
C MET A 55 -21.94 2.59 -12.74
N PRO A 56 -22.67 3.72 -12.86
CA PRO A 56 -23.25 4.39 -11.70
C PRO A 56 -24.24 3.47 -10.98
N GLU A 57 -24.25 3.54 -9.65
CA GLU A 57 -25.18 2.77 -8.80
C GLU A 57 -25.11 1.23 -8.95
N ILE A 58 -24.06 0.72 -9.58
CA ILE A 58 -23.87 -0.71 -9.78
C ILE A 58 -23.75 -1.43 -8.43
N ARG A 59 -24.34 -2.62 -8.36
CA ARG A 59 -24.22 -3.52 -7.21
C ARG A 59 -23.08 -4.49 -7.42
N LEU A 60 -21.96 -4.24 -6.74
CA LEU A 60 -20.79 -5.12 -6.68
C LEU A 60 -20.57 -5.60 -5.23
N ASP A 61 -21.62 -5.66 -4.42
CA ASP A 61 -21.51 -6.10 -3.04
C ASP A 61 -21.04 -7.55 -2.98
N ARG A 62 -20.03 -7.82 -2.15
CA ARG A 62 -19.33 -9.11 -2.02
C ARG A 62 -18.64 -9.64 -3.29
N ALA A 63 -18.58 -8.85 -4.37
CA ALA A 63 -17.92 -9.25 -5.61
C ALA A 63 -16.42 -9.52 -5.37
N ASP A 64 -15.86 -10.42 -6.16
CA ASP A 64 -14.43 -10.65 -6.26
C ASP A 64 -13.90 -9.94 -7.50
N LEU A 65 -13.20 -8.82 -7.28
CA LEU A 65 -12.55 -7.94 -8.26
C LEU A 65 -11.03 -7.95 -8.05
N THR A 66 -10.49 -9.02 -7.44
CA THR A 66 -9.05 -9.13 -7.17
C THR A 66 -8.27 -9.03 -8.49
N ASP A 67 -7.28 -8.14 -8.53
CA ASP A 67 -6.45 -7.82 -9.71
C ASP A 67 -7.23 -7.31 -10.93
N ALA A 68 -8.48 -6.86 -10.78
CA ALA A 68 -9.24 -6.27 -11.88
C ALA A 68 -8.70 -4.87 -12.26
N ASN A 69 -8.80 -4.52 -13.54
CA ASN A 69 -8.55 -3.17 -14.02
C ASN A 69 -9.88 -2.39 -14.06
N LEU A 70 -10.02 -1.42 -13.16
CA LEU A 70 -11.15 -0.49 -13.01
C LEU A 70 -10.69 0.97 -13.20
N SER A 71 -9.53 1.19 -13.81
CA SER A 71 -8.99 2.54 -14.02
C SER A 71 -9.95 3.41 -14.83
N GLY A 72 -10.10 4.67 -14.43
CA GLY A 72 -10.99 5.63 -15.09
C GLY A 72 -12.49 5.28 -15.09
N THR A 73 -12.93 4.28 -14.31
CA THR A 73 -14.36 3.91 -14.27
C THR A 73 -15.21 4.96 -13.56
N THR A 74 -16.48 5.04 -13.95
CA THR A 74 -17.51 5.76 -13.17
C THR A 74 -18.27 4.77 -12.30
N LEU A 75 -18.01 4.79 -11.00
CA LEU A 75 -18.64 3.95 -9.98
C LEU A 75 -19.39 4.81 -8.94
N THR A 76 -19.89 5.98 -9.34
CA THR A 76 -20.62 6.90 -8.44
C THR A 76 -21.78 6.19 -7.77
N ARG A 77 -21.92 6.34 -6.45
CA ARG A 77 -22.98 5.70 -5.63
C ARG A 77 -23.05 4.17 -5.75
N ALA A 78 -22.01 3.51 -6.26
CA ALA A 78 -21.94 2.05 -6.34
C ALA A 78 -21.97 1.40 -4.94
N ASN A 79 -22.40 0.15 -4.89
CA ASN A 79 -22.30 -0.67 -3.69
C ASN A 79 -21.18 -1.70 -3.83
N LEU A 80 -20.06 -1.45 -3.17
CA LEU A 80 -18.86 -2.31 -3.07
C LEU A 80 -18.71 -2.91 -1.67
N SER A 81 -19.76 -2.89 -0.85
CA SER A 81 -19.68 -3.38 0.54
C SER A 81 -19.25 -4.85 0.56
N ASN A 82 -18.28 -5.19 1.41
CA ASN A 82 -17.68 -6.53 1.52
C ASN A 82 -17.01 -7.09 0.23
N ALA A 83 -16.77 -6.26 -0.78
CA ALA A 83 -16.10 -6.68 -2.00
C ALA A 83 -14.60 -6.92 -1.78
N ARG A 84 -14.00 -7.83 -2.55
CA ARG A 84 -12.55 -8.08 -2.60
C ARG A 84 -11.97 -7.35 -3.80
N LEU A 85 -11.10 -6.37 -3.55
CA LEU A 85 -10.47 -5.48 -4.53
C LEU A 85 -8.94 -5.46 -4.33
N ARG A 86 -8.36 -6.57 -3.85
CA ARG A 86 -6.92 -6.64 -3.59
C ARG A 86 -6.17 -6.54 -4.91
N GLY A 87 -5.11 -5.72 -4.94
CA GLY A 87 -4.28 -5.52 -6.13
C GLY A 87 -4.98 -4.89 -7.34
N CYS A 88 -6.26 -4.46 -7.22
CA CYS A 88 -6.96 -3.86 -8.36
C CYS A 88 -6.40 -2.48 -8.72
N ASN A 89 -6.58 -2.08 -9.99
CA ASN A 89 -6.28 -0.74 -10.46
C ASN A 89 -7.57 0.08 -10.53
N LEU A 90 -7.71 1.09 -9.67
CA LEU A 90 -8.80 2.08 -9.64
C LEU A 90 -8.26 3.50 -9.88
N SER A 91 -7.08 3.63 -10.49
CA SER A 91 -6.50 4.94 -10.75
C SER A 91 -7.44 5.82 -11.59
N GLY A 92 -7.67 7.05 -11.14
CA GLY A 92 -8.58 8.01 -11.78
C GLY A 92 -10.06 7.63 -11.77
N ALA A 93 -10.48 6.58 -11.07
CA ALA A 93 -11.89 6.20 -11.01
C ALA A 93 -12.72 7.18 -10.14
N ASP A 94 -13.99 7.38 -10.50
CA ASP A 94 -14.94 8.14 -9.68
C ASP A 94 -15.82 7.20 -8.86
N LEU A 95 -15.56 7.11 -7.56
CA LEU A 95 -16.34 6.34 -6.60
C LEU A 95 -17.18 7.24 -5.68
N SER A 96 -17.42 8.50 -6.04
CA SER A 96 -18.07 9.46 -5.15
C SER A 96 -19.43 8.97 -4.65
N GLY A 97 -19.66 9.10 -3.34
CA GLY A 97 -20.88 8.66 -2.66
C GLY A 97 -21.05 7.14 -2.51
N SER A 98 -20.08 6.33 -2.93
CA SER A 98 -20.19 4.87 -2.90
C SER A 98 -20.17 4.26 -1.50
N ARG A 99 -20.80 3.09 -1.36
CA ARG A 99 -20.75 2.29 -0.14
C ARG A 99 -19.69 1.20 -0.30
N MET A 100 -18.71 1.19 0.58
CA MET A 100 -17.54 0.29 0.57
C MET A 100 -17.20 -0.17 2.00
N ASN A 101 -18.23 -0.37 2.84
CA ASN A 101 -18.02 -0.87 4.19
C ASN A 101 -17.44 -2.29 4.13
N HIS A 102 -16.43 -2.56 4.95
CA HIS A 102 -15.77 -3.87 5.06
C HIS A 102 -15.19 -4.44 3.76
N SER A 103 -14.95 -3.61 2.75
CA SER A 103 -14.26 -4.04 1.53
C SER A 103 -12.75 -4.15 1.74
N ASP A 104 -12.10 -4.94 0.90
CA ASP A 104 -10.65 -5.15 0.96
C ASP A 104 -9.97 -4.57 -0.29
N PHE A 105 -9.32 -3.42 -0.12
CA PHE A 105 -8.51 -2.72 -1.12
C PHE A 105 -7.00 -2.91 -0.88
N THR A 106 -6.59 -3.97 -0.17
CA THR A 106 -5.17 -4.20 0.13
C THR A 106 -4.33 -4.18 -1.14
N ASN A 107 -3.28 -3.36 -1.16
CA ASN A 107 -2.37 -3.14 -2.29
C ASN A 107 -3.05 -2.64 -3.59
N ALA A 108 -4.28 -2.11 -3.53
CA ALA A 108 -4.92 -1.50 -4.69
C ALA A 108 -4.27 -0.16 -5.06
N ASP A 109 -4.41 0.23 -6.34
CA ASP A 109 -4.03 1.55 -6.83
C ASP A 109 -5.28 2.45 -6.92
N LEU A 110 -5.37 3.46 -6.07
CA LEU A 110 -6.43 4.46 -6.04
C LEU A 110 -5.87 5.87 -6.34
N ARG A 111 -4.72 5.97 -7.03
CA ARG A 111 -4.15 7.27 -7.40
C ARG A 111 -5.16 8.12 -8.15
N LYS A 112 -5.29 9.40 -7.77
CA LYS A 112 -6.19 10.36 -8.41
C LYS A 112 -7.68 9.95 -8.42
N ALA A 113 -8.07 8.94 -7.64
CA ALA A 113 -9.46 8.52 -7.57
C ALA A 113 -10.31 9.53 -6.78
N ASN A 114 -11.57 9.71 -7.19
CA ASN A 114 -12.53 10.48 -6.42
C ASN A 114 -13.27 9.56 -5.44
N LEU A 115 -12.95 9.70 -4.16
CA LEU A 115 -13.56 9.01 -3.02
C LEU A 115 -14.40 9.99 -2.16
N SER A 116 -14.86 11.10 -2.73
CA SER A 116 -15.64 12.08 -1.98
C SER A 116 -16.93 11.45 -1.44
N ASN A 117 -17.26 11.71 -0.18
CA ASN A 117 -18.48 11.25 0.48
C ASN A 117 -18.68 9.71 0.53
N VAL A 118 -17.62 8.91 0.33
CA VAL A 118 -17.73 7.44 0.44
C VAL A 118 -17.98 7.00 1.88
N ARG A 119 -18.62 5.84 2.03
CA ARG A 119 -18.76 5.14 3.31
C ARG A 119 -17.88 3.89 3.30
N ALA A 120 -16.72 3.98 3.92
CA ALA A 120 -15.68 2.95 3.94
C ALA A 120 -15.39 2.44 5.36
N ARG A 121 -16.44 2.27 6.17
CA ARG A 121 -16.27 1.85 7.56
C ARG A 121 -15.71 0.44 7.62
N GLY A 122 -14.63 0.26 8.39
CA GLY A 122 -13.96 -1.03 8.49
C GLY A 122 -13.30 -1.53 7.20
N ALA A 123 -13.11 -0.67 6.19
CA ALA A 123 -12.41 -1.06 4.96
C ALA A 123 -10.91 -1.31 5.22
N LEU A 124 -10.33 -2.25 4.46
CA LEU A 124 -8.90 -2.53 4.50
C LEU A 124 -8.22 -1.80 3.33
N LEU A 125 -7.46 -0.76 3.64
CA LEU A 125 -6.66 0.05 2.69
C LEU A 125 -5.15 -0.13 2.99
N THR A 126 -4.76 -1.32 3.41
CA THR A 126 -3.36 -1.64 3.74
C THR A 126 -2.52 -1.65 2.47
N GLY A 127 -1.43 -0.90 2.43
CA GLY A 127 -0.53 -0.82 1.26
C GLY A 127 -1.16 -0.18 0.01
N THR A 128 -2.36 0.39 0.13
CA THR A 128 -3.06 1.05 -0.99
C THR A 128 -2.36 2.34 -1.41
N ASN A 129 -2.32 2.63 -2.70
CA ASN A 129 -1.84 3.92 -3.20
C ASN A 129 -3.00 4.92 -3.33
N LEU A 130 -3.08 5.89 -2.44
CA LEU A 130 -4.08 6.98 -2.43
C LEU A 130 -3.47 8.32 -2.84
N SER A 131 -2.33 8.31 -3.53
CA SER A 131 -1.66 9.56 -3.91
C SER A 131 -2.56 10.40 -4.83
N GLU A 132 -2.70 11.69 -4.52
CA GLU A 132 -3.56 12.64 -5.22
C GLU A 132 -5.07 12.27 -5.24
N ALA A 133 -5.51 11.31 -4.43
CA ALA A 133 -6.93 11.00 -4.33
C ALA A 133 -7.69 12.09 -3.56
N ILE A 134 -9.01 12.15 -3.77
CA ILE A 134 -9.91 13.09 -3.07
C ILE A 134 -10.82 12.27 -2.17
N MET A 135 -10.73 12.43 -0.85
CA MET A 135 -11.57 11.71 0.13
C MET A 135 -12.40 12.67 1.01
N ASP A 136 -12.75 13.83 0.47
CA ASP A 136 -13.47 14.86 1.20
C ASP A 136 -14.85 14.35 1.63
N GLY A 137 -15.22 14.59 2.89
CA GLY A 137 -16.47 14.09 3.49
C GLY A 137 -16.57 12.57 3.65
N ALA A 138 -15.52 11.81 3.34
CA ALA A 138 -15.54 10.36 3.45
C ALA A 138 -15.63 9.88 4.92
N ASP A 139 -16.20 8.70 5.13
CA ASP A 139 -16.25 8.04 6.44
C ASP A 139 -15.41 6.77 6.44
N LEU A 140 -14.25 6.84 7.10
CA LEU A 140 -13.30 5.75 7.27
C LEU A 140 -13.22 5.29 8.73
N THR A 141 -14.32 5.41 9.48
CA THR A 141 -14.39 4.90 10.85
C THR A 141 -13.99 3.41 10.88
N ASN A 142 -13.02 3.05 11.72
CA ASN A 142 -12.44 1.70 11.81
C ASN A 142 -11.70 1.18 10.56
N ALA A 143 -11.48 1.99 9.52
CA ALA A 143 -10.68 1.55 8.38
C ALA A 143 -9.19 1.43 8.75
N SER A 144 -8.49 0.46 8.15
CA SER A 144 -7.02 0.34 8.25
C SER A 144 -6.37 0.98 7.04
N MET A 145 -5.41 1.88 7.23
CA MET A 145 -4.57 2.46 6.16
C MET A 145 -3.09 2.21 6.40
N LYS A 146 -2.74 1.07 7.03
CA LYS A 146 -1.34 0.75 7.33
C LYS A 146 -0.52 0.67 6.03
N GLY A 147 0.53 1.48 5.94
CA GLY A 147 1.40 1.49 4.77
C GLY A 147 0.78 2.10 3.50
N ALA A 148 -0.38 2.76 3.59
CA ALA A 148 -0.95 3.46 2.46
C ALA A 148 -0.08 4.67 2.04
N ALA A 149 0.10 4.86 0.74
CA ALA A 149 0.72 6.07 0.19
C ALA A 149 -0.34 7.17 0.08
N VAL A 150 -0.09 8.35 0.66
CA VAL A 150 -1.10 9.43 0.81
C VAL A 150 -0.58 10.80 0.37
N THR A 151 0.42 10.82 -0.50
CA THR A 151 1.01 12.07 -1.01
C THR A 151 -0.04 12.86 -1.80
N GLY A 152 -0.29 14.12 -1.45
CA GLY A 152 -1.28 14.96 -2.16
C GLY A 152 -2.75 14.59 -1.92
N LEU A 153 -3.05 13.73 -0.94
CA LEU A 153 -4.42 13.31 -0.61
C LEU A 153 -5.24 14.47 -0.01
N SER A 154 -6.37 14.83 -0.65
CA SER A 154 -7.36 15.75 -0.06
C SER A 154 -8.26 15.00 0.91
N ARG A 155 -8.45 15.51 2.12
CA ARG A 155 -9.20 14.84 3.21
C ARG A 155 -10.01 15.79 4.08
N SER A 156 -10.58 16.82 3.46
CA SER A 156 -11.42 17.80 4.15
C SER A 156 -12.69 17.15 4.67
N GLY A 157 -13.03 17.35 5.94
CA GLY A 157 -14.24 16.77 6.53
C GLY A 157 -14.27 15.24 6.64
N THR A 158 -13.15 14.55 6.39
CA THR A 158 -13.07 13.09 6.47
C THR A 158 -13.14 12.59 7.92
N ARG A 159 -14.00 11.60 8.21
CA ARG A 159 -14.12 10.98 9.53
C ARG A 159 -13.18 9.77 9.65
N MET A 160 -12.28 9.79 10.63
CA MET A 160 -11.34 8.71 10.93
C MET A 160 -11.12 8.58 12.44
N LYS A 161 -10.91 7.36 12.96
CA LYS A 161 -10.54 7.14 14.37
C LYS A 161 -9.09 7.52 14.68
N VAL A 162 -8.19 7.36 13.71
CA VAL A 162 -6.75 7.58 13.88
C VAL A 162 -6.31 8.66 12.91
N ARG A 163 -5.60 9.67 13.42
CA ARG A 163 -5.04 10.75 12.62
C ARG A 163 -3.97 10.16 11.70
N VAL A 164 -4.24 10.12 10.39
CA VAL A 164 -3.24 9.73 9.40
C VAL A 164 -2.10 10.75 9.47
N LYS A 165 -0.90 10.29 9.80
CA LYS A 165 0.32 11.09 9.62
C LYS A 165 0.59 11.16 8.12
N VAL A 166 -0.07 12.12 7.45
CA VAL A 166 0.36 12.54 6.12
C VAL A 166 1.76 13.12 6.31
N LYS A 167 2.78 12.48 5.73
CA LYS A 167 4.08 13.14 5.58
C LYS A 167 3.86 14.27 4.57
N SER A 168 3.44 15.42 5.05
CA SER A 168 3.31 16.63 4.23
C SER A 168 4.71 17.01 3.80
N ASN A 169 4.99 16.90 2.50
CA ASN A 169 6.23 17.37 1.91
C ASN A 169 6.13 18.90 1.68
N SER A 170 5.72 19.63 2.72
CA SER A 170 5.53 21.08 2.70
C SER A 170 6.27 21.70 3.87
N GLU A 171 7.60 21.62 3.84
CA GLU A 171 8.48 22.55 4.54
C GLU A 171 9.87 22.47 3.91
N LYS A 172 10.21 23.57 3.21
CA LYS A 172 11.54 24.16 2.97
C LYS A 172 11.68 24.73 1.56
N SER A 173 10.91 25.78 1.28
CA SER A 173 11.42 26.89 0.50
C SER A 173 12.26 27.77 1.44
N GLY A 174 13.59 27.80 1.23
CA GLY A 174 14.40 28.97 1.60
C GLY A 174 15.23 28.96 2.89
N GLU A 175 15.94 27.88 3.26
CA GLU A 175 17.11 27.99 4.15
C GLU A 175 18.25 27.05 3.69
N PRO A 176 19.54 27.44 3.78
CA PRO A 176 20.65 26.64 3.28
C PRO A 176 20.72 25.30 4.01
N LEU A 177 20.81 24.22 3.25
CA LEU A 177 20.91 22.83 3.70
C LEU A 177 22.06 22.64 4.71
N ARG A 178 21.79 22.71 6.02
CA ARG A 178 22.56 21.94 6.99
C ARG A 178 22.10 20.49 6.88
N GLU A 179 22.83 19.72 6.09
CA GLU A 179 22.62 18.29 5.86
C GLU A 179 22.61 17.51 7.18
N TYR A 180 21.43 17.34 7.78
CA TYR A 180 21.23 16.26 8.73
C TYR A 180 20.93 15.00 7.94
N LYS A 181 21.97 14.17 7.73
CA LYS A 181 21.91 12.85 7.10
C LYS A 181 21.98 11.79 8.20
N PRO A 182 20.85 11.23 8.68
CA PRO A 182 20.84 10.23 9.75
C PRO A 182 21.68 8.99 9.38
N TRP A 183 21.75 8.66 8.09
CA TRP A 183 22.57 7.58 7.57
C TRP A 183 24.08 7.86 7.63
N VAL A 184 24.52 9.12 7.64
CA VAL A 184 25.95 9.48 7.81
C VAL A 184 26.39 9.29 9.25
N LYS A 185 25.52 9.60 10.23
CA LYS A 185 25.77 9.28 11.64
C LYS A 185 25.79 7.76 11.86
N ALA A 186 24.82 7.05 11.28
CA ALA A 186 24.77 5.58 11.36
C ALA A 186 26.00 4.92 10.69
N LEU A 187 26.48 5.47 9.56
CA LEU A 187 27.66 4.97 8.87
C LEU A 187 28.95 5.22 9.68
N LYS A 188 29.09 6.40 10.30
CA LYS A 188 30.21 6.70 11.21
C LYS A 188 30.22 5.79 12.43
N GLU A 189 29.06 5.59 13.04
CA GLU A 189 28.90 4.67 14.18
C GLU A 189 29.20 3.21 13.77
N GLU A 190 28.89 2.81 12.53
CA GLU A 190 29.23 1.49 12.01
C GLU A 190 30.73 1.33 11.73
N THR A 191 31.40 2.37 11.19
CA THR A 191 32.85 2.35 10.99
C THR A 191 33.61 2.30 12.32
N GLU A 192 33.19 3.09 13.31
CA GLU A 192 33.79 3.08 14.65
C GLU A 192 33.58 1.72 15.34
N ARG A 193 32.42 1.09 15.18
CA ARG A 193 32.16 -0.27 15.68
C ARG A 193 33.04 -1.33 15.02
N LYS A 194 33.33 -1.20 13.73
CA LYS A 194 34.23 -2.12 13.01
C LYS A 194 35.68 -1.97 13.49
N GLU A 195 36.15 -0.74 13.70
CA GLU A 195 37.48 -0.47 14.25
C GLU A 195 37.62 -0.97 15.69
N LEU A 196 36.62 -0.73 16.54
CA LEU A 196 36.60 -1.27 17.91
C LEU A 196 36.67 -2.80 17.94
N ARG A 197 35.94 -3.49 17.06
CA ARG A 197 36.00 -4.95 16.95
C ARG A 197 37.38 -5.44 16.53
N LYS A 198 37.99 -4.76 15.56
CA LYS A 198 39.34 -5.09 15.09
C LYS A 198 40.39 -4.89 16.19
N ASN A 199 40.35 -3.77 16.90
CA ASN A 199 41.27 -3.49 18.01
C ASN A 199 41.10 -4.50 19.16
N MET A 200 39.87 -4.92 19.45
CA MET A 200 39.59 -5.95 20.47
C MET A 200 40.11 -7.33 20.05
N GLU A 201 40.04 -7.69 18.76
CA GLU A 201 40.63 -8.93 18.25
C GLU A 201 42.16 -8.88 18.27
N GLU A 202 42.76 -7.75 17.90
CA GLU A 202 44.21 -7.54 17.97
C GLU A 202 44.72 -7.61 19.42
N GLN A 203 44.03 -6.98 20.37
CA GLN A 203 44.36 -7.10 21.80
C GLN A 203 44.25 -8.54 22.30
N LYS A 204 43.18 -9.25 21.93
CA LYS A 204 43.02 -10.67 22.29
C LYS A 204 44.13 -11.53 21.68
N ALA A 205 44.54 -11.25 20.45
CA ALA A 205 45.64 -11.94 19.79
C ALA A 205 46.99 -11.64 20.47
N GLU A 206 47.22 -10.40 20.88
CA GLU A 206 48.43 -9.99 21.59
C GLU A 206 48.48 -10.58 23.01
N GLU A 207 47.37 -10.60 23.73
CA GLU A 207 47.25 -11.26 25.03
C GLU A 207 47.44 -12.78 24.91
N ALA A 208 46.87 -13.42 23.89
CA ALA A 208 47.06 -14.83 23.60
C ALA A 208 48.54 -15.13 23.30
N LYS A 209 49.20 -14.28 22.50
CA LYS A 209 50.63 -14.37 22.20
C LYS A 209 51.48 -14.17 23.45
N ALA A 210 51.20 -13.16 24.28
CA ALA A 210 51.90 -12.92 25.53
C ALA A 210 51.71 -14.06 26.56
N ARG A 211 50.53 -14.70 26.56
CA ARG A 211 50.25 -15.88 27.38
C ARG A 211 51.02 -17.11 26.89
N LEU A 212 51.15 -17.26 25.56
CA LEU A 212 51.98 -18.29 24.94
C LEU A 212 53.46 -18.07 25.26
N ASP A 213 53.97 -16.85 25.13
CA ASP A 213 55.37 -16.50 25.43
C ASP A 213 55.73 -16.75 26.91
N ARG A 214 54.81 -16.45 27.84
CA ARG A 214 54.96 -16.83 29.26
C ARG A 214 55.01 -18.34 29.47
N LYS A 215 54.21 -19.12 28.75
CA LYS A 215 54.23 -20.60 28.81
C LYS A 215 55.50 -21.19 28.21
N LEU A 216 56.09 -20.53 27.21
CA LEU A 216 57.31 -20.94 26.51
C LEU A 216 58.60 -20.40 27.15
N GLY A 217 58.50 -19.67 28.28
CA GLY A 217 59.66 -19.19 29.04
C GLY A 217 60.48 -18.08 28.37
N ARG A 218 59.94 -17.37 27.38
CA ARG A 218 60.64 -16.30 26.66
C ARG A 218 60.36 -14.95 27.34
N GLN A 219 61.33 -14.38 28.07
CA GLN A 219 61.23 -13.03 28.64
C GLN A 219 61.44 -11.95 27.56
N LYS A 220 60.66 -10.86 27.61
CA LYS A 220 60.89 -9.66 26.79
C LYS A 220 62.25 -9.02 27.17
N PRO A 221 63.06 -8.54 26.21
CA PRO A 221 64.29 -7.83 26.53
C PRO A 221 63.96 -6.52 27.26
N LEU A 222 64.51 -6.36 28.46
CA LEU A 222 64.56 -5.11 29.20
C LEU A 222 65.48 -4.15 28.44
N PHE A 223 64.93 -3.22 27.66
CA PHE A 223 65.75 -2.13 27.13
C PHE A 223 66.16 -1.22 28.29
N ASN A 224 67.46 -1.22 28.53
CA ASN A 224 68.15 -0.46 29.57
C ASN A 224 67.86 1.04 29.48
N ARG A 225 67.62 1.61 30.66
CA ARG A 225 67.71 3.03 30.97
C ARG A 225 69.19 3.42 31.01
N VAL A 226 69.64 4.36 30.17
CA VAL A 226 70.82 5.19 30.47
C VAL A 226 70.57 6.62 29.98
N LYS A 227 71.05 7.57 30.80
CA LYS A 227 71.12 9.02 30.59
C LYS A 227 71.91 9.39 29.34
#